data_AF-A0A8S4A0S5-F1
#
_entry.id   AF-A0A8S4A0S5-F1
#
_cell.length_a   1.000
_cell.length_b   1.000
_cell.length_c   1.000
_cell.angle_alpha   90.00
_cell.angle_beta   90.00
_cell.angle_gamma   90.00
#
_symmetry.space_group_name_H-M   'P 1'
#
loop_
_entity.id
_entity.type
_entity.pdbx_description
1 polymer ?
#
loop_
_entity_poly.entity_id
_entity_poly.type
_entity_poly.pdbx_seq_one_letter_code
_entity_poly.pdbx_strand_id
1 'polypeptide(L)'
;MDKHSLGHLGLCVIDLVLLMSLAKGTWSECAENRAESYVAVSEASYDRNYSSITSEGKQPLGFHKAIWHFNQPDTTPCISITGANSRRLEIMFESVPPSRLCMKLTGAPLQCSDSGTGQLYLCPRATEKTVYVEFTCDSQCSENDVQFWYRLVLGAAPDEDPEDHWCQQRNREYPENLKQLPPGVPINTHTEKPGDMACNHAVSLSLMLIIILFHFC
;
A
#
# COMPACT_ATOMS: atom_id res chain seq x y z
N MET A 1 -29.83 -41.82 31.21
CA MET A 1 -29.93 -41.06 29.94
C MET A 1 -30.07 -39.60 30.30
N ASP A 2 -28.92 -38.95 30.51
CA ASP A 2 -28.83 -37.65 31.15
C ASP A 2 -29.09 -36.51 30.16
N LYS A 3 -30.16 -35.75 30.42
CA LYS A 3 -30.59 -34.58 29.65
C LYS A 3 -29.79 -33.30 29.93
N HIS A 4 -28.74 -33.38 30.76
CA HIS A 4 -27.99 -32.19 31.20
C HIS A 4 -26.79 -31.79 30.32
N SER A 5 -26.42 -32.57 29.29
CA SER A 5 -25.20 -32.31 28.50
C SER A 5 -25.41 -31.46 27.24
N LEU A 6 -26.64 -31.34 26.71
CA LEU A 6 -26.89 -30.60 25.46
C LEU A 6 -26.89 -29.06 25.61
N GLY A 7 -26.98 -28.52 26.83
CA GLY A 7 -27.07 -27.08 27.05
C GLY A 7 -25.74 -26.31 26.94
N HIS A 8 -24.61 -26.97 27.22
CA HIS A 8 -23.31 -26.30 27.28
C HIS A 8 -22.67 -26.04 25.92
N LEU A 9 -22.95 -26.87 24.91
CA LEU A 9 -22.43 -26.68 23.55
C LEU A 9 -23.03 -25.44 22.86
N GLY A 10 -24.28 -25.09 23.16
CA GLY A 10 -24.95 -23.93 22.54
C GLY A 10 -24.38 -22.59 22.98
N LEU A 11 -24.02 -22.46 24.27
CA LEU A 11 -23.47 -21.21 24.83
C LEU A 11 -22.07 -20.90 24.27
N CYS A 12 -21.19 -21.89 24.15
CA CYS A 12 -19.84 -21.69 23.60
C CYS A 12 -19.83 -21.20 22.15
N VAL A 13 -20.76 -21.67 21.31
CA VAL A 13 -20.80 -21.26 19.89
C VAL A 13 -21.24 -19.80 19.77
N ILE A 14 -22.18 -19.35 20.60
CA ILE A 14 -22.67 -17.97 20.61
C ILE A 14 -21.56 -17.02 21.07
N ASP A 15 -20.81 -17.37 22.12
CA ASP A 15 -19.70 -16.56 22.62
C ASP A 15 -18.56 -16.46 21.59
N LEU A 16 -18.24 -17.54 20.88
CA LEU A 16 -17.21 -17.54 19.82
C LEU A 16 -17.60 -16.64 18.63
N VAL A 17 -18.87 -16.68 18.21
CA VAL A 17 -19.38 -15.81 17.13
C VAL A 17 -19.38 -14.35 17.56
N LEU A 18 -19.76 -14.05 18.81
CA LEU A 18 -19.73 -12.69 19.35
C LEU A 18 -18.29 -12.14 19.46
N LEU A 19 -17.34 -12.96 19.93
CA LEU A 19 -15.92 -12.63 19.99
C LEU A 19 -15.32 -12.38 18.60
N MET A 20 -15.66 -13.20 17.60
CA MET A 20 -15.23 -12.97 16.21
C MET A 20 -15.87 -11.72 15.58
N SER A 21 -17.07 -11.33 16.03
CA SER A 21 -17.75 -10.11 15.58
C SER A 21 -17.12 -8.85 16.17
N LEU A 22 -16.69 -8.91 17.44
CA LEU A 22 -16.00 -7.82 18.14
C LEU A 22 -14.53 -7.68 17.73
N ALA A 23 -13.90 -8.77 17.27
CA ALA A 23 -12.54 -8.77 16.75
C ALA A 23 -12.41 -8.24 15.32
N LYS A 24 -13.54 -7.91 14.65
CA LYS A 24 -13.51 -6.99 13.51
C LYS A 24 -13.25 -5.58 14.06
N GLY A 25 -12.03 -5.38 14.55
CA GLY A 25 -11.55 -4.09 14.98
C GLY A 25 -11.88 -3.07 13.90
N THR A 26 -12.34 -1.91 14.33
CA THR A 26 -12.47 -0.74 13.48
C THR A 26 -11.06 -0.29 13.13
N TRP A 27 -10.37 -1.02 12.27
CA TRP A 27 -9.24 -0.50 11.52
C TRP A 27 -9.80 0.75 10.85
N SER A 28 -9.21 1.91 11.11
CA SER A 28 -9.73 3.19 10.64
C SER A 28 -9.81 3.14 9.12
N GLU A 29 -10.95 2.74 8.58
CA GLU A 29 -11.21 2.93 7.17
C GLU A 29 -11.25 4.43 6.96
N CYS A 30 -10.56 4.88 5.93
CA CYS A 30 -10.67 6.26 5.49
C CYS A 30 -12.13 6.73 5.54
N ALA A 31 -12.42 7.61 6.49
CA ALA A 31 -13.75 8.14 6.64
C ALA A 31 -14.01 9.08 5.46
N GLU A 32 -15.16 8.97 4.81
CA GLU A 32 -15.51 9.74 3.61
C GLU A 32 -15.38 11.25 3.84
N ASN A 33 -15.63 11.73 5.07
CA ASN A 33 -15.48 13.12 5.45
C ASN A 33 -14.03 13.59 5.68
N ARG A 34 -13.05 12.68 5.72
CA ARG A 34 -11.61 12.98 5.82
C ARG A 34 -10.87 12.79 4.50
N ALA A 35 -11.49 12.16 3.52
CA ALA A 35 -10.86 11.87 2.25
C ALA A 35 -10.71 13.15 1.41
N GLU A 36 -9.49 13.47 1.00
CA GLU A 36 -9.25 14.53 0.03
C GLU A 36 -9.57 14.02 -1.37
N SER A 37 -10.27 14.81 -2.18
CA SER A 37 -10.56 14.43 -3.57
C SER A 37 -9.32 14.60 -4.43
N TYR A 38 -8.91 13.52 -5.09
CA TYR A 38 -7.76 13.55 -5.98
C TYR A 38 -8.12 14.08 -7.36
N VAL A 39 -7.37 15.09 -7.80
CA VAL A 39 -7.43 15.60 -9.16
C VAL A 39 -6.18 15.11 -9.89
N ALA A 40 -6.37 14.20 -10.85
CA ALA A 40 -5.26 13.68 -11.64
C ALA A 40 -4.57 14.79 -12.42
N VAL A 41 -3.25 14.86 -12.30
CA VAL A 41 -2.40 15.77 -13.04
C VAL A 41 -2.19 15.20 -14.45
N SER A 42 -2.38 16.03 -15.48
CA SER A 42 -2.13 15.59 -16.86
C SER A 42 -0.65 15.29 -17.07
N GLU A 43 -0.32 14.18 -17.70
CA GLU A 43 1.08 13.79 -18.00
C GLU A 43 1.82 14.84 -18.83
N ALA A 44 1.11 15.55 -19.71
CA ALA A 44 1.69 16.63 -20.50
C ALA A 44 2.19 17.81 -19.63
N SER A 45 1.74 17.90 -18.38
CA SER A 45 2.12 18.94 -17.42
C SER A 45 3.19 18.48 -16.42
N TYR A 46 3.72 17.27 -16.56
CA TYR A 46 4.71 16.74 -15.64
C TYR A 46 6.02 17.52 -15.70
N ASP A 47 6.39 18.08 -14.55
CA ASP A 47 7.68 18.72 -14.39
C ASP A 47 8.76 17.63 -14.26
N ARG A 48 9.74 17.62 -15.16
CA ARG A 48 10.88 16.68 -15.11
C ARG A 48 12.15 17.35 -14.59
N ASN A 49 12.06 18.58 -14.10
CA ASN A 49 13.20 19.28 -13.55
C ASN A 49 13.40 18.89 -12.08
N TYR A 50 14.56 18.29 -11.77
CA TYR A 50 14.92 17.91 -10.41
C TYR A 50 14.88 19.08 -9.42
N SER A 51 15.23 20.29 -9.87
CA SER A 51 15.21 21.49 -9.01
C SER A 51 13.80 21.83 -8.48
N SER A 52 12.75 21.30 -9.10
CA SER A 52 11.38 21.50 -8.67
C SER A 52 10.99 20.64 -7.46
N ILE A 53 11.74 19.59 -7.12
CA ILE A 53 11.45 18.71 -5.96
C ILE A 53 11.45 19.48 -4.64
N THR A 54 12.31 20.50 -4.50
CA THR A 54 12.41 21.30 -3.28
C THR A 54 11.44 22.48 -3.25
N SER A 55 10.81 22.81 -4.38
CA SER A 55 9.90 23.96 -4.50
C SER A 55 8.49 23.59 -4.06
N GLU A 56 7.86 24.44 -3.25
CA GLU A 56 6.45 24.27 -2.88
C GLU A 56 5.53 24.39 -4.10
N GLY A 57 4.45 23.58 -4.13
CA GLY A 57 3.47 23.59 -5.21
C GLY A 57 3.93 22.97 -6.53
N LYS A 58 5.17 22.47 -6.62
CA LYS A 58 5.63 21.72 -7.79
C LYS A 58 5.32 20.24 -7.68
N GLN A 59 5.04 19.62 -8.83
CA GLN A 59 4.63 18.21 -8.95
C GLN A 59 5.56 17.48 -9.92
N PRO A 60 6.78 17.11 -9.47
CA PRO A 60 7.71 16.37 -10.30
C PRO A 60 7.07 15.06 -10.77
N LEU A 61 7.05 14.80 -12.07
CA LEU A 61 6.41 13.61 -12.66
C LEU A 61 4.94 13.40 -12.26
N GLY A 62 4.24 14.47 -11.85
CA GLY A 62 2.86 14.40 -11.36
C GLY A 62 2.71 13.90 -9.92
N PHE A 63 3.81 13.78 -9.16
CA PHE A 63 3.75 13.35 -7.77
C PHE A 63 3.35 14.51 -6.84
N HIS A 64 2.56 14.17 -5.82
CA HIS A 64 2.17 15.01 -4.71
C HIS A 64 3.02 14.66 -3.48
N LYS A 65 3.30 15.65 -2.62
CA LYS A 65 3.93 15.41 -1.31
C LYS A 65 2.87 15.10 -0.27
N ALA A 66 3.20 14.19 0.64
CA ALA A 66 2.46 13.98 1.88
C ALA A 66 3.39 13.59 3.01
N ILE A 67 2.87 13.65 4.23
CA ILE A 67 3.55 13.19 5.44
C ILE A 67 2.61 12.21 6.13
N TRP A 68 3.12 11.04 6.47
CA TRP A 68 2.49 10.15 7.42
C TRP A 68 3.08 10.44 8.80
N HIS A 69 2.23 10.79 9.76
CA HIS A 69 2.68 11.18 11.10
C HIS A 69 2.68 9.99 12.06
N PHE A 70 3.80 9.77 12.72
CA PHE A 70 3.94 8.70 13.69
C PHE A 70 3.02 8.95 14.91
N ASN A 71 2.33 7.91 15.37
CA ASN A 71 1.37 7.96 16.49
C ASN A 71 0.23 8.99 16.32
N GLN A 72 -0.11 9.38 15.08
CA GLN A 72 -1.23 10.29 14.80
C GLN A 72 -2.15 9.72 13.70
N PRO A 73 -2.87 8.61 13.97
CA PRO A 73 -3.67 7.91 12.97
C PRO A 73 -4.79 8.77 12.35
N ASP A 74 -5.24 9.80 13.06
CA ASP A 74 -6.27 10.72 12.58
C ASP A 74 -5.78 11.68 11.49
N THR A 75 -4.45 11.81 11.32
CA THR A 75 -3.80 12.69 10.34
C THR A 75 -3.29 11.95 9.10
N THR A 76 -3.49 10.63 9.08
CA THR A 76 -3.12 9.77 7.96
C THR A 76 -3.70 10.30 6.64
N PRO A 77 -2.86 10.53 5.60
CA PRO A 77 -3.34 10.94 4.30
C PRO A 77 -4.33 9.91 3.74
N CYS A 78 -5.56 10.36 3.50
CA CYS A 78 -6.54 9.59 2.76
C CYS A 78 -7.02 10.34 1.53
N ILE A 79 -7.04 9.62 0.42
CA ILE A 79 -7.31 10.16 -0.90
C ILE A 79 -8.46 9.40 -1.53
N SER A 80 -9.44 10.11 -2.06
CA SER A 80 -10.55 9.55 -2.81
C SER A 80 -10.38 9.78 -4.30
N ILE A 81 -10.62 8.73 -5.09
CA ILE A 81 -10.59 8.76 -6.55
C ILE A 81 -11.94 8.32 -7.07
N THR A 82 -12.68 9.24 -7.69
CA THR A 82 -13.99 8.97 -8.28
C THR A 82 -13.88 8.55 -9.74
N GLY A 83 -14.87 7.80 -10.23
CA GLY A 83 -14.92 7.34 -11.62
C GLY A 83 -14.00 6.16 -11.91
N ALA A 84 -13.58 5.43 -10.88
CA ALA A 84 -12.60 4.37 -10.98
C ALA A 84 -13.17 3.02 -11.47
N ASN A 85 -14.49 2.85 -11.48
CA ASN A 85 -15.13 1.58 -11.77
C ASN A 85 -14.61 0.93 -13.06
N SER A 86 -14.11 -0.30 -12.94
CA SER A 86 -13.60 -1.14 -14.03
C SER A 86 -12.34 -0.61 -14.75
N ARG A 87 -11.77 0.51 -14.30
CA ARG A 87 -10.55 1.11 -14.83
C ARG A 87 -9.33 0.61 -14.06
N ARG A 88 -8.16 0.68 -14.70
CA ARG A 88 -6.89 0.51 -14.00
C ARG A 88 -6.57 1.74 -13.17
N LEU A 89 -5.97 1.55 -12.01
CA LEU A 89 -5.50 2.63 -11.16
C LEU A 89 -4.00 2.45 -10.96
N GLU A 90 -3.19 3.30 -11.57
CA GLU A 90 -1.77 3.37 -11.23
C GLU A 90 -1.63 4.04 -9.86
N ILE A 91 -0.85 3.42 -9.00
CA ILE A 91 -0.48 3.92 -7.69
C ILE A 91 1.02 3.79 -7.56
N MET A 92 1.67 4.93 -7.37
CA MET A 92 3.09 5.01 -7.12
C MET A 92 3.33 5.82 -5.87
N PHE A 93 4.29 5.40 -5.06
CA PHE A 93 4.84 6.29 -4.04
C PHE A 93 6.30 5.98 -3.74
N GLU A 94 7.01 6.98 -3.24
CA GLU A 94 8.35 6.84 -2.69
C GLU A 94 8.51 7.68 -1.43
N SER A 95 9.08 7.09 -0.39
CA SER A 95 9.46 7.82 0.83
C SER A 95 10.83 8.47 0.69
N VAL A 96 11.01 9.66 1.27
CA VAL A 96 12.30 10.37 1.30
C VAL A 96 12.56 10.90 2.72
N PRO A 97 13.55 10.38 3.47
CA PRO A 97 14.47 9.29 3.11
C PRO A 97 13.75 7.93 2.91
N PRO A 98 14.39 6.95 2.25
CA PRO A 98 13.83 5.60 2.10
C PRO A 98 13.39 5.01 3.43
N SER A 99 12.11 4.65 3.51
CA SER A 99 11.42 4.11 4.66
C SER A 99 10.30 3.21 4.17
N ARG A 100 10.00 2.15 4.93
CA ARG A 100 8.83 1.33 4.63
C ARG A 100 7.57 2.15 4.91
N LEU A 101 6.65 2.15 3.96
CA LEU A 101 5.32 2.74 4.08
C LEU A 101 4.35 1.76 3.41
N CYS A 102 3.14 1.67 3.94
CA CYS A 102 2.09 0.82 3.40
C CYS A 102 0.94 1.66 2.87
N MET A 103 0.10 1.04 2.06
CA MET A 103 -1.15 1.60 1.58
C MET A 103 -2.24 0.55 1.63
N LYS A 104 -3.45 1.00 1.94
CA LYS A 104 -4.66 0.21 1.91
C LYS A 104 -5.60 0.79 0.85
N LEU A 105 -6.09 -0.08 -0.02
CA LEU A 105 -7.17 0.25 -0.95
C LEU A 105 -8.48 -0.31 -0.42
N THR A 106 -9.58 0.36 -0.74
CA THR A 106 -10.93 -0.15 -0.45
C THR A 106 -11.09 -1.57 -1.00
N GLY A 107 -11.40 -2.53 -0.11
CA GLY A 107 -11.60 -3.93 -0.48
C GLY A 107 -10.34 -4.72 -0.86
N ALA A 108 -9.14 -4.15 -0.71
CA ALA A 108 -7.89 -4.85 -1.03
C ALA A 108 -7.00 -5.09 0.21
N PRO A 109 -6.12 -6.11 0.19
CA PRO A 109 -5.15 -6.33 1.24
C PRO A 109 -4.11 -5.19 1.29
N LEU A 110 -3.55 -4.96 2.48
CA LEU A 110 -2.47 -4.00 2.70
C LEU A 110 -1.27 -4.30 1.78
N GLN A 111 -0.74 -3.27 1.13
CA GLN A 111 0.45 -3.35 0.27
C GLN A 111 1.52 -2.43 0.82
N CYS A 112 2.77 -2.88 0.89
CA CYS A 112 3.85 -2.10 1.47
C CYS A 112 5.00 -1.93 0.48
N SER A 113 5.68 -0.79 0.56
CA SER A 113 6.88 -0.53 -0.21
C SER A 113 7.99 -1.50 0.14
N ASP A 114 8.92 -1.62 -0.82
CA ASP A 114 10.19 -2.26 -0.58
C ASP A 114 10.97 -1.50 0.51
N SER A 115 11.52 -2.23 1.48
CA SER A 115 12.16 -1.62 2.65
C SER A 115 13.52 -0.97 2.34
N GLY A 116 14.17 -1.35 1.24
CA GLY A 116 15.46 -0.78 0.83
C GLY A 116 15.32 0.53 0.06
N THR A 117 14.29 0.62 -0.78
CA THR A 117 14.06 1.76 -1.66
C THR A 117 12.97 2.71 -1.16
N GLY A 118 12.05 2.21 -0.34
CA GLY A 118 10.85 2.95 0.06
C GLY A 118 9.85 3.17 -1.08
N GLN A 119 10.03 2.47 -2.20
CA GLN A 119 9.23 2.63 -3.42
C GLN A 119 8.14 1.55 -3.52
N LEU A 120 6.99 1.92 -4.10
CA LEU A 120 5.92 1.00 -4.48
C LEU A 120 5.31 1.42 -5.80
N TYR A 121 5.09 0.43 -6.68
CA TYR A 121 4.30 0.56 -7.91
C TYR A 121 3.20 -0.50 -7.93
N LEU A 122 1.95 -0.09 -8.12
CA LEU A 122 0.81 -0.96 -8.27
C LEU A 122 -0.07 -0.47 -9.43
N CYS A 123 -0.73 -1.41 -10.11
CA CYS A 123 -1.69 -1.10 -11.17
C CYS A 123 -2.95 -2.00 -11.08
N PRO A 124 -3.66 -2.01 -9.93
CA PRO A 124 -4.87 -2.81 -9.76
C PRO A 124 -5.99 -2.33 -10.68
N ARG A 125 -6.94 -3.23 -10.94
CA ARG A 125 -8.23 -2.87 -11.52
C ARG A 125 -9.18 -2.49 -10.38
N ALA A 126 -9.77 -1.32 -10.45
CA ALA A 126 -10.74 -0.88 -9.46
C ALA A 126 -12.11 -1.55 -9.70
N THR A 127 -12.70 -2.09 -8.64
CA THR A 127 -14.03 -2.70 -8.66
C THR A 127 -15.13 -1.73 -8.27
N GLU A 128 -14.77 -0.67 -7.55
CA GLU A 128 -15.70 0.35 -7.04
C GLU A 128 -15.67 1.61 -7.89
N LYS A 129 -16.78 2.36 -7.91
CA LYS A 129 -16.86 3.67 -8.56
C LYS A 129 -15.95 4.70 -7.89
N THR A 130 -15.79 4.58 -6.57
CA THR A 130 -14.92 5.44 -5.77
C THR A 130 -13.95 4.54 -5.02
N VAL A 131 -12.66 4.79 -5.18
CA VAL A 131 -11.60 4.07 -4.47
C VAL A 131 -10.98 5.03 -3.47
N TYR A 132 -10.80 4.55 -2.23
CA TYR A 132 -10.05 5.25 -1.21
C TYR A 132 -8.65 4.64 -1.11
N VAL A 133 -7.64 5.51 -1.08
CA VAL A 133 -6.24 5.17 -0.87
C VAL A 133 -5.84 5.76 0.48
N GLU A 134 -5.47 4.88 1.42
CA GLU A 134 -5.02 5.27 2.75
C GLU A 134 -3.57 4.85 2.94
N PHE A 135 -2.69 5.79 3.28
CA PHE A 135 -1.28 5.49 3.55
C PHE A 135 -1.08 5.17 5.03
N THR A 136 -0.51 4.03 5.36
CA THR A 136 -0.38 3.59 6.75
C THR A 136 0.97 2.93 6.96
N CYS A 137 1.20 2.48 8.18
CA CYS A 137 2.41 1.80 8.57
C CYS A 137 2.10 0.46 9.23
N ASP A 138 2.87 -0.56 8.87
CA ASP A 138 2.84 -1.85 9.56
C ASP A 138 3.84 -1.83 10.74
N SER A 139 4.01 -2.99 11.40
CA SER A 139 4.93 -3.14 12.53
C SER A 139 6.41 -2.99 12.17
N GLN A 140 6.76 -2.81 10.88
CA GLN A 140 8.13 -2.67 10.40
C GLN A 140 8.46 -1.24 9.94
N CYS A 141 7.54 -0.29 10.12
CA CYS A 141 7.79 1.12 9.84
C CYS A 141 8.76 1.76 10.84
N SER A 142 9.35 2.87 10.41
CA SER A 142 10.13 3.74 11.29
C SER A 142 9.24 4.40 12.35
N GLU A 143 9.75 4.56 13.57
CA GLU A 143 9.11 5.31 14.66
C GLU A 143 9.23 6.85 14.48
N ASN A 144 9.14 7.33 13.24
CA ASN A 144 9.27 8.73 12.88
C ASN A 144 8.25 9.09 11.78
N ASP A 145 7.99 10.38 11.61
CA ASP A 145 7.21 10.89 10.49
C ASP A 145 7.86 10.51 9.17
N VAL A 146 7.07 9.96 8.25
CA VAL A 146 7.52 9.54 6.93
C VAL A 146 7.06 10.57 5.92
N GLN A 147 8.01 11.29 5.33
CA GLN A 147 7.74 12.16 4.18
C GLN A 147 7.79 11.30 2.92
N PHE A 148 6.81 11.48 2.04
CA PHE A 148 6.75 10.70 0.82
C PHE A 148 6.11 11.49 -0.33
N TRP A 149 6.42 11.03 -1.53
CA TRP A 149 5.80 11.43 -2.77
C TRP A 149 4.83 10.35 -3.20
N TYR A 150 3.65 10.70 -3.69
CA TYR A 150 2.72 9.74 -4.28
C TYR A 150 2.14 10.26 -5.59
N ARG A 151 1.79 9.34 -6.49
CA ARG A 151 1.12 9.62 -7.75
C ARG A 151 0.00 8.60 -7.95
N LEU A 152 -1.18 9.10 -8.26
CA LEU A 152 -2.35 8.30 -8.59
C LEU A 152 -2.76 8.67 -10.01
N VAL A 153 -2.95 7.68 -10.88
CA VAL A 153 -3.42 7.94 -12.25
C VAL A 153 -4.48 6.93 -12.61
N LEU A 154 -5.63 7.44 -13.05
CA LEU A 154 -6.74 6.62 -13.50
C LEU A 154 -6.55 6.27 -14.99
N GLY A 155 -6.44 4.98 -15.27
CA GLY A 155 -6.19 4.47 -16.61
C GLY A 155 -7.37 4.55 -17.55
N ALA A 156 -7.20 4.11 -18.79
CA ALA A 156 -8.23 4.16 -19.82
C ALA A 156 -9.52 3.45 -19.39
N ALA A 157 -10.66 3.91 -19.92
CA ALA A 157 -11.93 3.20 -19.75
C ALA A 157 -11.90 1.85 -20.52
N PRO A 158 -12.72 0.85 -20.13
CA PRO A 158 -12.68 -0.47 -20.78
C PRO A 158 -12.98 -0.45 -22.28
N ASP A 159 -13.69 0.55 -22.78
CA ASP A 159 -13.96 0.78 -24.20
C ASP A 159 -12.78 1.43 -24.94
N GLU A 160 -11.92 2.17 -24.23
CA GLU A 160 -10.70 2.78 -24.76
C GLU A 160 -9.51 1.80 -24.76
N ASP A 161 -9.45 0.87 -23.80
CA ASP A 161 -8.43 -0.18 -23.69
C ASP A 161 -9.07 -1.55 -23.39
N PRO A 162 -9.66 -2.22 -24.39
CA PRO A 162 -10.32 -3.51 -24.21
C PRO A 162 -9.34 -4.66 -23.92
N GLU A 163 -8.05 -4.50 -24.27
CA GLU A 163 -7.00 -5.50 -24.06
C GLU A 163 -6.30 -5.36 -22.70
N ASP A 164 -6.62 -4.32 -21.92
CA ASP A 164 -6.10 -4.09 -20.57
C ASP A 164 -4.55 -3.97 -20.53
N HIS A 165 -4.00 -3.30 -21.53
CA HIS A 165 -2.56 -3.10 -21.72
C HIS A 165 -2.05 -1.77 -21.13
N TRP A 166 -2.94 -0.93 -20.60
CA TRP A 166 -2.60 0.41 -20.10
C TRP A 166 -1.42 0.42 -19.12
N CYS A 167 -1.39 -0.52 -18.16
CA CYS A 167 -0.34 -0.62 -17.15
C CYS A 167 1.05 -0.97 -17.71
N GLN A 168 1.13 -1.57 -18.91
CA GLN A 168 2.38 -2.07 -19.48
C GLN A 168 3.22 -0.95 -20.10
N GLN A 169 2.56 0.13 -20.54
CA GLN A 169 3.20 1.26 -21.21
C GLN A 169 3.59 2.38 -20.23
N ARG A 170 3.30 2.20 -18.94
CA ARG A 170 3.54 3.22 -17.91
C ARG A 170 5.02 3.39 -17.62
N ASN A 171 5.44 4.64 -17.54
CA ASN A 171 6.75 4.99 -17.03
C ASN A 171 6.79 4.84 -15.50
N ARG A 172 7.78 4.09 -15.00
CA ARG A 172 7.99 3.78 -13.58
C ARG A 172 9.09 4.64 -12.94
N GLU A 173 9.34 5.82 -13.49
CA GLU A 173 10.21 6.82 -12.88
C GLU A 173 9.55 7.48 -11.66
N TYR A 174 10.34 7.65 -10.61
CA TYR A 174 10.03 8.38 -9.39
C TYR A 174 10.82 9.69 -9.29
N PRO A 175 10.39 10.67 -8.47
CA PRO A 175 11.09 11.94 -8.30
C PRO A 175 12.60 11.80 -8.01
N GLU A 176 13.03 10.86 -7.16
CA GLU A 176 14.44 10.61 -6.88
C GLU A 176 15.25 10.19 -8.12
N ASN A 177 14.63 9.56 -9.13
CA ASN A 177 15.29 9.23 -10.40
C ASN A 177 15.65 10.47 -11.22
N LEU A 178 15.05 11.63 -10.94
CA LEU A 178 15.40 12.89 -11.60
C LEU A 178 16.73 13.45 -11.09
N LYS A 179 17.30 12.93 -9.99
CA LYS A 179 18.61 13.35 -9.48
C LYS A 179 19.66 13.27 -10.57
N GLN A 180 20.04 14.41 -11.12
CA GLN A 180 21.16 14.50 -12.05
C GLN A 180 22.43 14.35 -11.23
N LEU A 181 23.18 13.27 -11.51
CA LEU A 181 24.55 13.18 -11.04
C LEU A 181 25.37 14.30 -11.68
N PRO A 182 26.34 14.89 -10.96
CA PRO A 182 27.27 15.84 -11.55
C PRO A 182 27.92 15.25 -12.82
N PRO A 183 28.17 16.07 -13.86
CA PRO A 183 28.87 15.60 -15.05
C PRO A 183 30.19 14.93 -14.67
N GLY A 184 30.42 13.70 -15.15
CA GLY A 184 31.68 12.97 -14.93
C GLY A 184 31.71 12.04 -13.71
N VAL A 185 30.62 11.89 -12.96
CA VAL A 185 30.52 10.81 -11.95
C VAL A 185 30.15 9.51 -12.68
N PRO A 186 31.01 8.48 -12.68
CA PRO A 186 30.66 7.19 -13.28
C PRO A 186 29.45 6.61 -12.55
N ILE A 187 28.39 6.31 -13.30
CA ILE A 187 27.25 5.56 -12.78
C ILE A 187 27.76 4.15 -12.56
N ASN A 188 27.93 3.75 -11.29
CA ASN A 188 28.10 2.35 -10.96
C ASN A 188 26.77 1.65 -11.29
N THR A 189 26.66 1.12 -12.51
CA THR A 189 25.66 0.11 -12.84
C THR A 189 26.04 -1.13 -12.05
N HIS A 190 25.58 -1.21 -10.81
CA HIS A 190 25.64 -2.44 -10.04
C HIS A 190 24.80 -3.47 -10.80
N THR A 191 25.47 -4.29 -11.61
CA THR A 191 24.93 -5.56 -12.03
C THR A 191 24.80 -6.38 -10.76
N GLU A 192 23.61 -6.41 -10.18
CA GLU A 192 23.30 -7.30 -9.08
C GLU A 192 23.61 -8.72 -9.54
N LYS A 193 24.70 -9.29 -9.01
CA LYS A 193 24.98 -10.70 -9.15
C LYS A 193 23.83 -11.41 -8.43
N PRO A 194 23.13 -12.38 -9.04
CA PRO A 194 22.05 -13.11 -8.38
C PRO A 194 22.55 -13.60 -7.03
N GLY A 195 21.98 -13.06 -5.96
CA GLY A 195 22.29 -13.53 -4.61
C GLY A 195 21.76 -14.96 -4.52
N ASP A 196 22.64 -15.92 -4.27
CA ASP A 196 22.26 -17.28 -3.92
C ASP A 196 21.37 -17.21 -2.66
N MET A 197 20.06 -17.21 -2.85
CA MET A 197 19.08 -17.35 -1.78
C MET A 197 19.25 -18.76 -1.18
N ALA A 198 20.04 -18.86 -0.12
CA ALA A 198 20.00 -20.00 0.78
C ALA A 198 18.63 -20.01 1.47
N CYS A 199 17.72 -20.84 0.95
CA CYS A 199 16.43 -21.13 1.57
C CYS A 199 16.62 -21.73 2.97
N ASN A 200 16.49 -20.90 4.02
CA ASN A 200 16.31 -21.39 5.39
C ASN A 200 14.83 -21.79 5.63
N HIS A 201 14.40 -22.87 4.98
CA HIS A 201 13.17 -23.58 5.36
C HIS A 201 13.43 -24.48 6.58
N ALA A 202 13.43 -23.92 7.79
CA ALA A 202 13.61 -24.75 8.99
C ALA A 202 12.69 -24.40 10.17
N VAL A 203 11.81 -23.40 10.08
CA VAL A 203 11.02 -22.95 11.23
C VAL A 203 9.52 -22.87 10.90
N SER A 204 8.90 -24.01 10.58
CA SER A 204 7.42 -24.09 10.53
C SER A 204 6.85 -25.43 11.00
N LEU A 205 7.68 -26.38 11.41
CA LEU A 205 7.21 -27.69 11.89
C LEU A 205 6.90 -27.73 13.40
N SER A 206 7.43 -26.77 14.18
CA SER A 206 7.28 -26.76 15.64
C SER A 206 5.91 -26.26 16.12
N LEU A 207 5.20 -25.43 15.34
CA LEU A 207 3.92 -24.84 15.78
C LEU A 207 2.73 -25.80 15.64
N MET A 208 2.74 -26.68 14.63
CA MET A 208 1.68 -27.68 14.42
C MET A 208 1.63 -28.73 15.55
N LEU A 209 2.77 -29.05 16.16
CA LEU A 209 2.86 -30.06 17.23
C LEU A 209 2.25 -29.59 18.55
N ILE A 210 2.26 -28.28 18.83
CA ILE A 210 1.66 -27.70 20.05
C ILE A 210 0.12 -27.73 19.93
N ILE A 211 -0.44 -27.43 18.76
CA ILE A 211 -1.90 -27.43 18.56
C ILE A 211 -2.49 -28.84 18.71
N ILE A 212 -1.77 -29.89 18.25
CA ILE A 212 -2.21 -31.28 18.40
C ILE A 212 -2.19 -31.70 19.88
N LEU A 213 -1.17 -31.32 20.65
CA LEU A 213 -1.09 -31.67 22.08
C LEU A 213 -2.19 -31.03 22.93
N PHE A 214 -2.70 -29.86 22.54
CA PHE A 214 -3.82 -29.20 23.24
C PHE A 214 -5.21 -29.74 22.85
N HIS A 215 -5.34 -30.52 21.78
CA HIS A 215 -6.63 -31.11 21.37
C HIS A 215 -6.88 -32.52 21.92
N PHE A 216 -5.85 -33.18 22.47
CA PHE A 216 -5.95 -34.54 23.01
C PHE A 216 -5.85 -34.62 24.55
N CYS A 217 -5.93 -33.48 25.25
CA CYS A 217 -6.08 -33.40 26.71
C CYS A 217 -7.45 -32.83 27.08
#